data_AF-A0A941HX25-F1
#
_entry.id   AF-A0A941HX25-F1
#
_cell.length_a   1.000
_cell.length_b   1.000
_cell.length_c   1.000
_cell.angle_alpha   90.00
_cell.angle_beta   90.00
_cell.angle_gamma   90.00
#
_symmetry.space_group_name_H-M   'P 1'
#
loop_
_entity.id
_entity.type
_entity.pdbx_description
1 polymer ?
#
loop_
_entity_poly.entity_id
_entity_poly.type
_entity_poly.pdbx_seq_one_letter_code
_entity_poly.pdbx_strand_id
1 'polypeptide(L)'
;MRLPTLAAVAMLMATPALAASVEADARLQKRLGVTVQAVAAAWHAGTTAGFARVLDPGPLAQLDADLLTAAAAAQASNAEAARTKVLAAADATVARKVAQAAAAQARADSAKLTLLRRRLGLEWGPAFMAMSDARRAALISNLATGRAALVRLDAGVPLGGVRSATLDLGGGGRAMVQVIGAARTGDPRFPSSGLIGLVSGPGAQSLGAGLSLPVSLASGSGGQGVLAPRSALIRTGGGTFVYVRKDATHFERRALTGTAVEPEGLFVGGGLKAGEVVAVTGAAALFAAEHPSKGEEP
;
A
#
# COMPACT_ATOMS: atom_id res chain seq x y z
N MET A 1 -20.37 -34.96 -43.25
CA MET A 1 -19.34 -35.36 -42.27
C MET A 1 -18.92 -34.12 -41.49
N ARG A 2 -18.93 -34.21 -40.15
CA ARG A 2 -18.55 -33.22 -39.12
C ARG A 2 -19.68 -32.33 -38.55
N LEU A 3 -20.15 -32.76 -37.37
CA LEU A 3 -20.96 -32.01 -36.41
C LEU A 3 -20.10 -30.94 -35.69
N PRO A 4 -20.70 -29.85 -35.15
CA PRO A 4 -20.03 -28.99 -34.19
C PRO A 4 -20.20 -29.52 -32.76
N THR A 5 -19.08 -29.72 -32.07
CA THR A 5 -18.99 -30.11 -30.66
C THR A 5 -19.28 -28.90 -29.76
N LEU A 6 -20.34 -28.99 -28.95
CA LEU A 6 -20.59 -28.11 -27.81
C LEU A 6 -19.52 -28.33 -26.73
N ALA A 7 -18.76 -27.28 -26.42
CA ALA A 7 -17.89 -27.24 -25.24
C ALA A 7 -18.74 -26.98 -24.00
N ALA A 8 -18.94 -28.00 -23.17
CA ALA A 8 -19.57 -27.88 -21.86
C ALA A 8 -18.60 -27.15 -20.90
N VAL A 9 -18.99 -25.96 -20.47
CA VAL A 9 -18.36 -25.24 -19.36
C VAL A 9 -18.70 -25.98 -18.08
N ALA A 10 -17.73 -26.70 -17.51
CA ALA A 10 -17.87 -27.33 -16.21
C ALA A 10 -17.81 -26.23 -15.13
N MET A 11 -18.98 -25.89 -14.60
CA MET A 11 -19.14 -25.02 -13.43
C MET A 11 -18.64 -25.80 -12.20
N LEU A 12 -17.47 -25.45 -11.69
CA LEU A 12 -16.90 -26.05 -10.48
C LEU A 12 -17.74 -25.60 -9.28
N MET A 13 -18.71 -26.42 -8.88
CA MET A 13 -19.46 -26.23 -7.65
C MET A 13 -18.51 -26.42 -6.46
N ALA A 14 -18.22 -25.34 -5.74
CA ALA A 14 -17.59 -25.42 -4.43
C ALA A 14 -18.56 -26.13 -3.48
N THR A 15 -18.29 -27.40 -3.19
CA THR A 15 -19.00 -28.14 -2.14
C THR A 15 -18.73 -27.46 -0.79
N PRO A 16 -19.76 -27.04 -0.04
CA PRO A 16 -19.55 -26.58 1.32
C PRO A 16 -19.01 -27.75 2.13
N ALA A 17 -17.81 -27.59 2.71
CA ALA A 17 -17.28 -28.54 3.67
C ALA A 17 -18.29 -28.67 4.82
N LEU A 18 -18.95 -29.83 4.92
CA LEU A 18 -19.84 -30.15 6.04
C LEU A 18 -19.10 -29.89 7.36
N ALA A 19 -19.69 -29.07 8.21
CA ALA A 19 -19.22 -28.86 9.58
C ALA A 19 -19.27 -30.21 10.30
N ALA A 20 -18.11 -30.80 10.57
CA ALA A 20 -18.02 -32.07 11.27
C ALA A 20 -18.00 -31.81 12.79
N SER A 21 -18.82 -32.54 13.54
CA SER A 21 -18.94 -32.39 14.99
C SER A 21 -18.41 -33.63 15.71
N VAL A 22 -17.75 -33.43 16.84
CA VAL A 22 -17.25 -34.47 17.73
C VAL A 22 -17.90 -34.29 19.09
N GLU A 23 -18.50 -35.37 19.60
CA GLU A 23 -18.93 -35.46 20.99
C GLU A 23 -17.75 -35.93 21.85
N ALA A 24 -17.40 -35.13 22.83
CA ALA A 24 -16.38 -35.40 23.83
C ALA A 24 -16.89 -35.01 25.21
N ASP A 25 -17.35 -35.99 25.99
CA ASP A 25 -17.77 -35.79 27.36
C ASP A 25 -16.61 -35.37 28.28
N ALA A 26 -16.90 -34.96 29.52
CA ALA A 26 -15.87 -34.47 30.45
C ALA A 26 -14.78 -35.51 30.74
N ARG A 27 -15.11 -36.80 30.70
CA ARG A 27 -14.14 -37.90 30.90
C ARG A 27 -13.21 -38.01 29.70
N LEU A 28 -13.75 -37.99 28.49
CA LEU A 28 -12.98 -38.01 27.25
C LEU A 28 -12.12 -36.75 27.13
N GLN A 29 -12.66 -35.57 27.38
CA GLN A 29 -11.88 -34.32 27.40
C GLN A 29 -10.68 -34.40 28.35
N LYS A 30 -10.87 -34.93 29.56
CA LYS A 30 -9.78 -35.10 30.53
C LYS A 30 -8.73 -36.11 30.06
N ARG A 31 -9.14 -37.25 29.47
CA ARG A 31 -8.22 -38.25 28.90
C ARG A 31 -7.43 -37.69 27.70
N LEU A 32 -8.09 -36.90 26.86
CA LEU A 32 -7.50 -36.30 25.66
C LEU A 32 -6.72 -35.01 25.96
N GLY A 33 -6.70 -34.54 27.22
CA GLY A 33 -6.03 -33.31 27.63
C GLY A 33 -6.61 -32.06 26.97
N VAL A 34 -7.91 -32.06 26.67
CA VAL A 34 -8.56 -30.94 25.99
C VAL A 34 -8.65 -29.75 26.93
N THR A 35 -7.97 -28.68 26.57
CA THR A 35 -8.15 -27.36 27.20
C THR A 35 -8.68 -26.38 26.17
N VAL A 36 -9.40 -25.39 26.64
CA VAL A 36 -10.09 -24.42 25.78
C VAL A 36 -9.73 -22.99 26.14
N GLN A 37 -9.81 -22.10 25.15
CA GLN A 37 -9.56 -20.67 25.31
C GLN A 37 -10.56 -19.87 24.49
N ALA A 38 -11.04 -18.75 25.02
CA ALA A 38 -11.84 -17.80 24.26
C ALA A 38 -10.96 -17.02 23.28
N VAL A 39 -11.40 -16.88 22.03
CA VAL A 39 -10.67 -16.05 21.05
C VAL A 39 -10.99 -14.57 21.22
N ALA A 40 -9.94 -13.76 21.17
CA ALA A 40 -10.05 -12.32 21.26
C ALA A 40 -10.36 -11.70 19.89
N ALA A 41 -11.14 -10.62 19.89
CA ALA A 41 -11.26 -9.75 18.73
C ALA A 41 -9.88 -9.22 18.34
N ALA A 42 -9.60 -9.21 17.04
CA ALA A 42 -8.35 -8.71 16.49
C ALA A 42 -8.64 -7.85 15.27
N TRP A 43 -7.73 -6.91 15.01
CA TRP A 43 -7.69 -6.15 13.78
C TRP A 43 -6.42 -6.50 13.03
N HIS A 44 -6.53 -6.87 11.76
CA HIS A 44 -5.38 -7.07 10.90
C HIS A 44 -5.25 -5.90 9.93
N ALA A 45 -4.09 -5.25 9.92
CA ALA A 45 -3.75 -4.29 8.90
C ALA A 45 -3.27 -5.06 7.67
N GLY A 46 -4.07 -5.07 6.61
CA GLY A 46 -3.70 -5.70 5.34
C GLY A 46 -2.37 -5.11 4.85
N THR A 47 -1.48 -5.98 4.42
CA THR A 47 -0.28 -5.54 3.70
C THR A 47 -0.23 -6.22 2.35
N THR A 48 0.23 -5.47 1.34
CA THR A 48 0.44 -5.99 0.00
C THR A 48 1.92 -5.87 -0.33
N ALA A 49 2.52 -6.95 -0.82
CA ALA A 49 3.87 -6.91 -1.36
C ALA A 49 3.90 -6.09 -2.67
N GLY A 50 4.95 -5.30 -2.83
CA GLY A 50 5.22 -4.54 -4.03
C GLY A 50 6.72 -4.29 -4.21
N PHE A 51 7.04 -3.41 -5.14
CA PHE A 51 8.40 -2.97 -5.41
C PHE A 51 8.51 -1.46 -5.27
N ALA A 52 9.62 -1.02 -4.70
CA ALA A 52 9.99 0.37 -4.66
C ALA A 52 11.20 0.60 -5.57
N ARG A 53 11.16 1.62 -6.41
CA ARG A 53 12.31 2.11 -7.18
C ARG A 53 12.73 3.48 -6.66
N VAL A 54 13.99 3.65 -6.31
CA VAL A 54 14.54 4.95 -5.91
C VAL A 54 14.61 5.87 -7.14
N LEU A 55 14.01 7.05 -7.03
CA LEU A 55 13.96 8.05 -8.11
C LEU A 55 15.20 8.94 -8.08
N ASP A 56 15.66 9.35 -9.25
CA ASP A 56 16.67 10.41 -9.39
C ASP A 56 16.03 11.77 -9.05
N PRO A 57 16.55 12.50 -8.03
CA PRO A 57 16.05 13.83 -7.70
C PRO A 57 16.51 14.93 -8.67
N GLY A 58 17.50 14.67 -9.54
CA GLY A 58 18.08 15.65 -10.46
C GLY A 58 17.06 16.41 -11.31
N PRO A 59 16.14 15.73 -12.01
CA PRO A 59 15.09 16.39 -12.80
C PRO A 59 14.16 17.29 -11.97
N LEU A 60 13.86 16.90 -10.72
CA LEU A 60 13.05 17.75 -9.81
C LEU A 60 13.83 19.01 -9.41
N ALA A 61 15.10 18.86 -9.07
CA ALA A 61 15.96 19.96 -8.68
C ALA A 61 16.15 20.97 -9.83
N GLN A 62 16.37 20.48 -11.06
CA GLN A 62 16.46 21.33 -12.24
C GLN A 62 15.16 22.09 -12.49
N LEU A 63 14.02 21.40 -12.43
CA LEU A 63 12.72 22.02 -12.66
C LEU A 63 12.39 23.09 -11.61
N ASP A 64 12.80 22.89 -10.36
CA ASP A 64 12.65 23.89 -9.29
C ASP A 64 13.52 25.13 -9.54
N ALA A 65 14.79 24.94 -9.95
CA ALA A 65 15.67 26.05 -10.32
C ALA A 65 15.12 26.86 -11.51
N ASP A 66 14.59 26.17 -12.53
CA ASP A 66 13.95 26.80 -13.68
C ASP A 66 12.70 27.59 -13.26
N LEU A 67 11.90 27.05 -12.33
CA LEU A 67 10.72 27.71 -11.77
C LEU A 67 11.08 29.00 -11.04
N LEU A 68 12.09 28.96 -10.18
CA LEU A 68 12.57 30.14 -9.44
C LEU A 68 13.07 31.21 -10.41
N THR A 69 13.85 30.80 -11.42
CA THR A 69 14.35 31.71 -12.47
C THR A 69 13.20 32.35 -13.26
N ALA A 70 12.21 31.56 -13.68
CA ALA A 70 11.07 32.07 -14.42
C ALA A 70 10.16 32.96 -13.56
N ALA A 71 10.03 32.68 -12.26
CA ALA A 71 9.27 33.50 -11.34
C ALA A 71 9.90 34.88 -11.17
N ALA A 72 11.23 34.93 -10.98
CA ALA A 72 11.97 36.19 -10.90
C ALA A 72 11.87 37.00 -12.21
N ALA A 73 12.04 36.33 -13.36
CA ALA A 73 11.93 36.97 -14.67
C ALA A 73 10.52 37.56 -14.89
N ALA A 74 9.46 36.79 -14.61
CA ALA A 74 8.08 37.25 -14.75
C ALA A 74 7.77 38.41 -13.79
N GLN A 75 8.27 38.40 -12.56
CA GLN A 75 8.10 39.52 -11.63
C GLN A 75 8.77 40.79 -12.16
N ALA A 76 10.01 40.69 -12.63
CA ALA A 76 10.76 41.82 -13.16
C ALA A 76 10.12 42.40 -14.43
N SER A 77 9.74 41.57 -15.40
CA SER A 77 9.16 42.03 -16.66
C SER A 77 7.73 42.57 -16.48
N ASN A 78 6.94 42.05 -15.54
CA ASN A 78 5.64 42.64 -15.18
C ASN A 78 5.80 44.04 -14.55
N ALA A 79 6.78 44.24 -13.67
CA ALA A 79 7.06 45.54 -13.08
C ALA A 79 7.54 46.56 -14.13
N GLU A 80 8.36 46.13 -15.09
CA GLU A 80 8.82 46.97 -16.20
C GLU A 80 7.67 47.32 -17.17
N ALA A 81 6.82 46.35 -17.52
CA ALA A 81 5.64 46.59 -18.34
C ALA A 81 4.67 47.59 -17.67
N ALA A 82 4.50 47.50 -16.35
CA ALA A 82 3.69 48.45 -15.59
C ALA A 82 4.31 49.87 -15.62
N ARG A 83 5.62 50.00 -15.38
CA ARG A 83 6.32 51.29 -15.43
C ARG A 83 6.27 51.94 -16.82
N THR A 84 6.61 51.19 -17.86
CA THR A 84 6.62 51.69 -19.25
C THR A 84 5.24 52.03 -19.76
N LYS A 85 4.18 51.33 -19.31
CA LYS A 85 2.79 51.69 -19.62
C LYS A 85 2.41 53.07 -19.08
N VAL A 86 2.84 53.41 -17.86
CA VAL A 86 2.60 54.74 -17.27
C VAL A 86 3.36 55.81 -18.06
N LEU A 87 4.63 55.57 -18.40
CA LEU A 87 5.44 56.50 -19.19
C LEU A 87 4.86 56.74 -20.60
N ALA A 88 4.41 55.69 -21.28
CA ALA A 88 3.80 55.80 -22.61
C ALA A 88 2.44 56.49 -22.61
N ALA A 89 1.76 56.55 -21.46
CA ALA A 89 0.53 57.33 -21.31
C ALA A 89 0.81 58.83 -21.10
N ALA A 90 2.01 59.17 -20.61
CA ALA A 90 2.44 60.54 -20.36
C ALA A 90 3.13 61.20 -21.57
N ASP A 91 3.80 60.45 -22.44
CA ASP A 91 4.61 61.01 -23.54
C ASP A 91 4.78 60.10 -24.77
N ALA A 92 4.96 60.73 -25.94
CA ALA A 92 5.42 60.30 -27.28
C ALA A 92 5.34 58.83 -27.82
N THR A 93 5.37 58.72 -29.15
CA THR A 93 5.35 57.48 -29.96
C THR A 93 6.49 56.48 -29.65
N VAL A 94 7.68 56.96 -29.26
CA VAL A 94 8.83 56.10 -28.89
C VAL A 94 8.54 55.33 -27.59
N ALA A 95 7.92 55.99 -26.61
CA ALA A 95 7.52 55.35 -25.36
C ALA A 95 6.45 54.26 -25.61
N ARG A 96 5.59 54.43 -26.62
CA ARG A 96 4.61 53.41 -27.02
C ARG A 96 5.26 52.13 -27.53
N LYS A 97 6.32 52.22 -28.34
CA LYS A 97 7.07 51.04 -28.83
C LYS A 97 7.74 50.28 -27.69
N VAL A 98 8.36 51.01 -26.76
CA VAL A 98 9.01 50.43 -25.57
C VAL A 98 7.98 49.73 -24.68
N ALA A 99 6.84 50.37 -24.41
CA ALA A 99 5.76 49.76 -23.62
C ALA A 99 5.18 48.51 -24.29
N GLN A 100 5.03 48.50 -25.62
CA GLN A 100 4.58 47.32 -26.36
C GLN A 100 5.59 46.17 -26.27
N ALA A 101 6.88 46.44 -26.37
CA ALA A 101 7.94 45.44 -26.21
C ALA A 101 7.98 44.89 -24.77
N ALA A 102 7.92 45.76 -23.76
CA ALA A 102 7.87 45.35 -22.36
C ALA A 102 6.64 44.49 -22.06
N ALA A 103 5.46 44.86 -22.58
CA ALA A 103 4.23 44.06 -22.44
C ALA A 103 4.30 42.72 -23.18
N ALA A 104 5.01 42.63 -24.31
CA ALA A 104 5.25 41.35 -24.99
C ALA A 104 6.17 40.45 -24.16
N GLN A 105 7.26 40.99 -23.60
CA GLN A 105 8.19 40.27 -22.74
C GLN A 105 7.50 39.75 -21.47
N ALA A 106 6.72 40.60 -20.79
CA ALA A 106 5.96 40.21 -19.60
C ALA A 106 4.98 39.04 -19.86
N ARG A 107 4.32 39.05 -21.02
CA ARG A 107 3.45 37.95 -21.45
C ARG A 107 4.24 36.67 -21.72
N ALA A 108 5.40 36.77 -22.36
CA ALA A 108 6.27 35.61 -22.64
C ALA A 108 6.80 34.97 -21.34
N ASP A 109 7.30 35.78 -20.40
CA ASP A 109 7.83 35.28 -19.12
C ASP A 109 6.73 34.65 -18.25
N SER A 110 5.54 35.28 -18.21
CA SER A 110 4.38 34.73 -17.50
C SER A 110 3.92 33.40 -18.11
N ALA A 111 3.96 33.27 -19.43
CA ALA A 111 3.66 32.02 -20.12
C ALA A 111 4.71 30.93 -19.81
N LYS A 112 6.00 31.27 -19.79
CA LYS A 112 7.08 30.36 -19.41
C LYS A 112 6.92 29.86 -17.96
N LEU A 113 6.65 30.76 -17.01
CA LEU A 113 6.38 30.37 -15.63
C LEU A 113 5.17 29.42 -15.53
N THR A 114 4.10 29.72 -16.26
CA THR A 114 2.90 28.86 -16.31
C THR A 114 3.19 27.48 -16.88
N LEU A 115 4.01 27.39 -17.94
CA LEU A 115 4.43 26.12 -18.53
C LEU A 115 5.22 25.28 -17.52
N LEU A 116 6.20 25.86 -16.83
CA LEU A 116 7.02 25.16 -15.85
C LEU A 116 6.19 24.66 -14.66
N ARG A 117 5.20 25.44 -14.20
CA ARG A 117 4.25 25.01 -13.18
C ARG A 117 3.42 23.81 -13.66
N ARG A 118 2.93 23.84 -14.90
CA ARG A 118 2.20 22.69 -15.47
C ARG A 118 3.09 21.45 -15.58
N ARG A 119 4.35 21.64 -15.98
CA ARG A 119 5.35 20.56 -16.06
C ARG A 119 5.56 19.88 -14.70
N LEU A 120 5.66 20.65 -13.61
CA LEU A 120 5.77 20.09 -12.26
C LEU A 120 4.60 19.16 -11.91
N GLY A 121 3.37 19.59 -12.21
CA GLY A 121 2.17 18.77 -12.00
C GLY A 121 2.09 17.54 -12.91
N LEU A 122 2.59 17.63 -14.14
CA LEU A 122 2.58 16.52 -15.10
C LEU A 122 3.65 15.46 -14.80
N GLU A 123 4.82 15.86 -14.32
CA GLU A 123 5.94 14.94 -14.07
C GLU A 123 5.92 14.37 -12.66
N TRP A 124 5.58 15.19 -11.65
CA TRP A 124 5.69 14.83 -10.23
C TRP A 124 4.35 14.76 -9.51
N GLY A 125 3.30 15.36 -10.08
CA GLY A 125 1.93 15.26 -9.57
C GLY A 125 1.51 16.40 -8.65
N PRO A 126 0.23 16.40 -8.24
CA PRO A 126 -0.40 17.50 -7.52
C PRO A 126 0.20 17.73 -6.12
N ALA A 127 0.79 16.70 -5.51
CA ALA A 127 1.40 16.83 -4.18
C ALA A 127 2.59 17.80 -4.19
N PHE A 128 3.41 17.80 -5.25
CA PHE A 128 4.52 18.74 -5.41
C PHE A 128 4.05 20.15 -5.79
N MET A 129 2.97 20.24 -6.57
CA MET A 129 2.32 21.51 -6.90
C MET A 129 1.74 22.22 -5.67
N ALA A 130 1.25 21.46 -4.70
CA ALA A 130 0.70 22.00 -3.46
C ALA A 130 1.78 22.40 -2.43
N MET A 131 3.06 22.05 -2.65
CA MET A 131 4.15 22.48 -1.78
C MET A 131 4.50 23.94 -2.03
N SER A 132 4.74 24.68 -0.94
CA SER A 132 5.38 25.99 -1.03
C SER A 132 6.81 25.85 -1.58
N ASP A 133 7.32 26.92 -2.18
CA ASP A 133 8.68 26.96 -2.72
C ASP A 133 9.73 26.64 -1.63
N ALA A 134 9.56 27.18 -0.43
CA ALA A 134 10.42 26.88 0.71
C ALA A 134 10.42 25.39 1.10
N ARG A 135 9.24 24.75 1.11
CA ARG A 135 9.12 23.32 1.44
C ARG A 135 9.74 22.43 0.36
N ARG A 136 9.58 22.80 -0.90
CA ARG A 136 10.16 22.08 -2.04
C ARG A 136 11.69 22.23 -2.07
N ALA A 137 12.21 23.42 -1.81
CA ALA A 137 13.65 23.66 -1.68
C ALA A 137 14.26 22.85 -0.51
N ALA A 138 13.59 22.80 0.64
CA ALA A 138 14.03 21.99 1.78
C ALA A 138 14.03 20.49 1.45
N LEU A 139 13.02 20.00 0.74
CA LEU A 139 13.00 18.62 0.23
C LEU A 139 14.19 18.35 -0.69
N ILE A 140 14.42 19.19 -1.69
CA ILE A 140 15.55 19.05 -2.64
C ILE A 140 16.90 19.06 -1.91
N SER A 141 17.07 19.93 -0.91
CA SER A 141 18.29 19.95 -0.08
C SER A 141 18.48 18.64 0.69
N ASN A 142 17.41 18.09 1.27
CA ASN A 142 17.48 16.80 1.96
C ASN A 142 17.78 15.63 1.02
N LEU A 143 17.26 15.68 -0.22
CA LEU A 143 17.58 14.69 -1.26
C LEU A 143 19.05 14.80 -1.69
N ALA A 144 19.54 16.02 -1.95
CA ALA A 144 20.92 16.26 -2.37
C ALA A 144 21.96 15.86 -1.30
N THR A 145 21.59 15.96 -0.02
CA THR A 145 22.45 15.58 1.12
C THR A 145 22.27 14.13 1.58
N GLY A 146 21.44 13.34 0.90
CA GLY A 146 21.17 11.94 1.25
C GLY A 146 20.39 11.74 2.57
N ARG A 147 19.80 12.81 3.12
CA ARG A 147 18.94 12.74 4.32
C ARG A 147 17.53 12.24 4.02
N ALA A 148 17.15 12.31 2.75
CA ALA A 148 15.90 11.78 2.23
C ALA A 148 16.15 11.11 0.87
N ALA A 149 15.23 10.24 0.47
CA ALA A 149 15.18 9.65 -0.86
C ALA A 149 13.73 9.61 -1.34
N LEU A 150 13.51 9.88 -2.64
CA LEU A 150 12.22 9.67 -3.27
C LEU A 150 12.16 8.25 -3.83
N VAL A 151 11.04 7.58 -3.59
CA VAL A 151 10.80 6.24 -4.13
C VAL A 151 9.48 6.22 -4.87
N ARG A 152 9.46 5.52 -6.00
CA ARG A 152 8.24 5.11 -6.68
C ARG A 152 7.83 3.74 -6.15
N LEU A 153 6.57 3.58 -5.78
CA LEU A 153 5.99 2.34 -5.30
C LEU A 153 5.03 1.78 -6.35
N ASP A 154 5.18 0.51 -6.69
CA ASP A 154 4.29 -0.22 -7.59
C ASP A 154 3.94 -1.59 -7.00
N ALA A 155 2.75 -2.11 -7.33
CA ALA A 155 2.32 -3.47 -6.97
C ALA A 155 1.42 -4.05 -8.06
N GLY A 156 1.15 -5.36 -7.97
CA GLY A 156 0.21 -6.06 -8.85
C GLY A 156 -1.27 -5.77 -8.57
N VAL A 157 -1.56 -4.88 -7.62
CA VAL A 157 -2.93 -4.50 -7.22
C VAL A 157 -3.07 -2.97 -7.21
N PRO A 158 -4.29 -2.42 -7.31
CA PRO A 158 -4.53 -1.00 -7.15
C PRO A 158 -4.03 -0.46 -5.81
N LEU A 159 -3.33 0.67 -5.83
CA LEU A 159 -2.70 1.28 -4.64
C LEU A 159 -3.57 2.36 -3.97
N GLY A 160 -4.87 2.36 -4.23
CA GLY A 160 -5.81 3.33 -3.66
C GLY A 160 -5.81 3.27 -2.12
N GLY A 161 -5.66 4.44 -1.48
CA GLY A 161 -5.73 4.56 -0.02
C GLY A 161 -4.45 4.22 0.75
N VAL A 162 -3.40 3.71 0.10
CA VAL A 162 -2.10 3.47 0.74
C VAL A 162 -1.47 4.80 1.16
N ARG A 163 -1.15 4.94 2.45
CA ARG A 163 -0.53 6.16 3.04
C ARG A 163 0.91 5.96 3.51
N SER A 164 1.27 4.72 3.79
CA SER A 164 2.60 4.35 4.26
C SER A 164 3.00 2.98 3.72
N ALA A 165 4.29 2.77 3.64
CA ALA A 165 4.88 1.49 3.26
C ALA A 165 6.14 1.24 4.07
N THR A 166 6.60 -0.01 4.10
CA THR A 166 7.85 -0.41 4.74
C THR A 166 8.77 -1.00 3.69
N LEU A 167 9.90 -0.35 3.47
CA LEU A 167 10.94 -0.77 2.55
C LEU A 167 11.85 -1.79 3.24
N ASP A 168 12.16 -2.88 2.55
CA ASP A 168 13.14 -3.87 3.00
C ASP A 168 14.52 -3.51 2.45
N LEU A 169 15.45 -3.14 3.34
CA LEU A 169 16.84 -2.82 3.01
C LEU A 169 17.75 -4.06 3.13
N GLY A 170 17.18 -5.26 3.27
CA GLY A 170 17.92 -6.49 3.51
C GLY A 170 18.70 -6.44 4.82
N GLY A 171 20.01 -6.65 4.76
CA GLY A 171 20.90 -6.56 5.93
C GLY A 171 20.93 -5.17 6.60
N GLY A 172 20.45 -4.13 5.91
CA GLY A 172 20.30 -2.77 6.45
C GLY A 172 19.03 -2.54 7.26
N GLY A 173 18.18 -3.56 7.43
CA GLY A 173 16.93 -3.47 8.21
C GLY A 173 15.75 -2.97 7.38
N ARG A 174 14.89 -2.15 7.99
CA ARG A 174 13.67 -1.63 7.35
C ARG A 174 13.63 -0.11 7.41
N ALA A 175 13.12 0.51 6.35
CA ALA A 175 12.88 1.96 6.31
C ALA A 175 11.40 2.26 6.08
N MET A 176 10.87 3.24 6.80
CA MET A 176 9.50 3.69 6.59
C MET A 176 9.43 4.60 5.36
N VAL A 177 8.41 4.35 4.54
CA VAL A 177 8.07 5.18 3.38
C VAL A 177 6.76 5.92 3.70
N GLN A 178 6.80 7.24 3.63
CA GLN A 178 5.59 8.06 3.69
C GLN A 178 5.10 8.38 2.27
N VAL A 179 3.88 7.98 1.92
CA VAL A 179 3.32 8.30 0.59
C VAL A 179 2.99 9.80 0.51
N ILE A 180 3.54 10.46 -0.50
CA ILE A 180 3.30 11.88 -0.76
C ILE A 180 2.13 12.04 -1.76
N GLY A 181 2.02 11.15 -2.75
CA GLY A 181 0.96 11.22 -3.75
C GLY A 181 1.06 10.14 -4.83
N ALA A 182 0.20 10.24 -5.85
CA ALA A 182 0.25 9.35 -7.00
C ALA A 182 1.43 9.68 -7.92
N ALA A 183 2.05 8.66 -8.49
CA ALA A 183 3.00 8.85 -9.58
C ALA A 183 2.26 9.27 -10.86
N ARG A 184 2.93 10.07 -11.70
CA ARG A 184 2.39 10.54 -12.99
C ARG A 184 3.00 9.85 -14.20
N THR A 185 4.12 9.18 -13.99
CA THR A 185 4.74 8.29 -14.96
C THR A 185 4.29 6.87 -14.69
N GLY A 186 4.10 6.05 -15.73
CA GLY A 186 3.82 4.61 -15.60
C GLY A 186 5.10 3.78 -15.57
N ASP A 187 5.07 2.59 -14.98
CA ASP A 187 6.06 1.53 -15.19
C ASP A 187 5.34 0.42 -15.99
N PRO A 188 5.79 0.10 -17.21
CA PRO A 188 5.09 -0.86 -18.07
C PRO A 188 5.01 -2.27 -17.48
N ARG A 189 5.82 -2.57 -16.45
CA ARG A 189 5.80 -3.87 -15.76
C ARG A 189 4.63 -4.01 -14.80
N PHE A 190 3.95 -2.91 -14.44
CA PHE A 190 2.88 -2.91 -13.45
C PHE A 190 1.62 -2.24 -14.00
N PRO A 191 0.45 -2.90 -13.91
CA PRO A 191 -0.83 -2.32 -14.30
C PRO A 191 -1.38 -1.38 -13.20
N SER A 192 -0.55 -0.48 -12.68
CA SER A 192 -0.94 0.49 -11.64
C SER A 192 -0.40 1.89 -11.96
N SER A 193 -1.08 2.93 -11.51
CA SER A 193 -0.60 4.32 -11.65
C SER A 193 0.63 4.63 -10.80
N GLY A 194 1.02 3.74 -9.87
CA GLY A 194 2.13 3.91 -8.95
C GLY A 194 1.91 5.03 -7.92
N LEU A 195 2.72 5.03 -6.86
CA LEU A 195 2.76 6.09 -5.86
C LEU A 195 4.17 6.66 -5.74
N ILE A 196 4.29 7.92 -5.35
CA ILE A 196 5.55 8.54 -4.92
C ILE A 196 5.56 8.59 -3.40
N GLY A 197 6.63 8.07 -2.81
CA GLY A 197 6.90 8.08 -1.38
C GLY A 197 8.21 8.78 -1.03
N LEU A 198 8.29 9.22 0.21
CA LEU A 198 9.47 9.79 0.84
C LEU A 198 10.03 8.80 1.86
N VAL A 199 11.32 8.50 1.76
CA VAL A 199 12.10 7.89 2.83
C VAL A 199 12.92 8.99 3.47
N SER A 200 13.01 9.01 4.80
CA SER A 200 13.78 10.01 5.56
C SER A 200 14.57 9.34 6.67
N GLY A 201 15.64 10.01 7.12
CA GLY A 201 16.49 9.51 8.21
C GLY A 201 17.56 8.53 7.72
N PRO A 202 18.14 7.72 8.64
CA PRO A 202 19.31 6.88 8.33
C PRO A 202 19.11 5.93 7.16
N GLY A 203 17.89 5.37 7.02
CA GLY A 203 17.56 4.45 5.92
C GLY A 203 17.56 5.09 4.54
N ALA A 204 17.58 6.42 4.42
CA ALA A 204 17.69 7.11 3.14
C ALA A 204 19.13 7.17 2.61
N GLN A 205 20.13 7.14 3.48
CA GLN A 205 21.53 7.33 3.10
C GLN A 205 22.05 6.20 2.19
N SER A 206 21.48 5.00 2.31
CA SER A 206 21.81 3.83 1.50
C SER A 206 20.98 3.73 0.21
N LEU A 207 20.09 4.68 -0.08
CA LEU A 207 19.19 4.63 -1.22
C LEU A 207 19.73 5.44 -2.40
N GLY A 208 20.58 4.80 -3.20
CA GLY A 208 21.00 5.35 -4.50
C GLY A 208 19.90 5.31 -5.56
N ALA A 209 19.88 6.31 -6.44
CA ALA A 209 18.93 6.38 -7.55
C ALA A 209 19.00 5.13 -8.44
N GLY A 210 17.84 4.64 -8.88
CA GLY A 210 17.72 3.45 -9.73
C GLY A 210 17.66 2.11 -8.97
N LEU A 211 17.99 2.07 -7.67
CA LEU A 211 17.82 0.86 -6.85
C LEU A 211 16.36 0.41 -6.82
N SER A 212 16.15 -0.91 -6.87
CA SER A 212 14.84 -1.54 -6.75
C SER A 212 14.83 -2.49 -5.56
N LEU A 213 13.88 -2.30 -4.65
CA LEU A 213 13.83 -2.98 -3.35
C LEU A 213 12.40 -3.52 -3.09
N PRO A 214 12.25 -4.63 -2.36
CA PRO A 214 10.94 -5.09 -1.91
C PRO A 214 10.31 -4.06 -0.96
N VAL A 215 9.00 -3.87 -1.08
CA VAL A 215 8.24 -3.01 -0.17
C VAL A 215 6.95 -3.70 0.27
N SER A 216 6.61 -3.55 1.55
CA SER A 216 5.31 -3.93 2.10
C SER A 216 4.44 -2.69 2.22
N LEU A 217 3.40 -2.62 1.40
CA LEU A 217 2.46 -1.50 1.34
C LEU A 217 1.34 -1.76 2.34
N ALA A 218 1.04 -0.80 3.21
CA ALA A 218 -0.13 -0.91 4.08
C ALA A 218 -1.39 -0.75 3.21
N SER A 219 -2.00 -1.86 2.84
CA SER A 219 -3.25 -1.86 2.10
C SER A 219 -4.39 -1.63 3.07
N GLY A 220 -5.26 -0.66 2.79
CA GLY A 220 -6.46 -0.41 3.59
C GLY A 220 -7.45 -1.59 3.61
N SER A 221 -7.12 -2.73 2.99
CA SER A 221 -7.85 -4.00 2.99
C SER A 221 -7.71 -4.79 4.29
N GLY A 222 -7.24 -4.15 5.36
CA GLY A 222 -7.33 -4.71 6.70
C GLY A 222 -8.78 -4.91 7.14
N GLY A 223 -8.99 -5.77 8.12
CA GLY A 223 -10.34 -6.14 8.55
C GLY A 223 -10.41 -6.51 10.02
N GLN A 224 -11.65 -6.44 10.54
CA GLN A 224 -11.97 -7.03 11.84
C GLN A 224 -11.99 -8.55 11.71
N GLY A 225 -11.54 -9.22 12.75
CA GLY A 225 -11.55 -10.67 12.84
C GLY A 225 -11.19 -11.10 14.25
N VAL A 226 -10.59 -12.27 14.36
CA VAL A 226 -10.10 -12.82 15.63
C VAL A 226 -8.70 -13.36 15.46
N LEU A 227 -7.97 -13.43 16.57
CA LEU A 227 -6.68 -14.08 16.62
C LEU A 227 -6.87 -15.51 17.15
N ALA A 228 -6.68 -16.50 16.28
CA ALA A 228 -6.66 -17.90 16.66
C ALA A 228 -5.25 -18.28 17.19
N PRO A 229 -5.12 -18.76 18.43
CA PRO A 229 -3.83 -19.20 18.98
C PRO A 229 -3.23 -20.32 18.14
N ARG A 230 -1.91 -20.34 17.97
CA ARG A 230 -1.24 -21.40 17.16
C ARG A 230 -1.58 -22.81 17.60
N SER A 231 -1.73 -23.01 18.90
CA SER A 231 -2.03 -24.32 19.50
C SER A 231 -3.43 -24.85 19.18
N ALA A 232 -4.36 -23.99 18.75
CA ALA A 232 -5.70 -24.39 18.30
C ALA A 232 -5.78 -24.77 16.82
N LEU A 233 -4.74 -24.46 16.03
CA LEU A 233 -4.77 -24.61 14.58
C LEU A 233 -4.48 -26.05 14.16
N ILE A 234 -5.37 -26.64 13.37
CA ILE A 234 -5.16 -27.93 12.71
C ILE A 234 -5.03 -27.70 11.21
N ARG A 235 -3.99 -28.25 10.61
CA ARG A 235 -3.76 -28.19 9.15
C ARG A 235 -3.91 -29.58 8.56
N THR A 236 -4.92 -29.77 7.72
CA THR A 236 -5.19 -31.04 7.04
C THR A 236 -5.90 -30.79 5.71
N GLY A 237 -5.70 -31.64 4.71
CA GLY A 237 -6.39 -31.53 3.41
C GLY A 237 -6.23 -30.18 2.70
N GLY A 238 -5.11 -29.46 2.92
CA GLY A 238 -4.87 -28.13 2.35
C GLY A 238 -5.60 -26.96 3.03
N GLY A 239 -6.42 -27.22 4.05
CA GLY A 239 -7.13 -26.22 4.85
C GLY A 239 -6.56 -26.03 6.25
N THR A 240 -6.96 -24.93 6.90
CA THR A 240 -6.72 -24.71 8.34
C THR A 240 -8.04 -24.65 9.08
N PHE A 241 -8.13 -25.35 10.22
CA PHE A 241 -9.35 -25.55 10.99
C PHE A 241 -9.09 -25.32 12.48
N VAL A 242 -10.17 -25.08 13.23
CA VAL A 242 -10.21 -25.13 14.70
C VAL A 242 -11.41 -25.95 15.16
N TYR A 243 -11.35 -26.49 16.38
CA TYR A 243 -12.52 -27.05 17.07
C TYR A 243 -13.14 -26.00 17.98
N VAL A 244 -14.36 -25.59 17.67
CA VAL A 244 -15.15 -24.63 18.47
C VAL A 244 -16.06 -25.40 19.41
N ARG A 245 -15.98 -25.11 20.71
CA ARG A 245 -16.87 -25.68 21.72
C ARG A 245 -18.28 -25.08 21.58
N LYS A 246 -19.29 -25.93 21.38
CA LYS A 246 -20.71 -25.53 21.30
C LYS A 246 -21.40 -25.57 22.64
N ASP A 247 -21.11 -26.61 23.40
CA ASP A 247 -21.61 -26.83 24.74
C ASP A 247 -20.59 -27.65 25.54
N ALA A 248 -21.00 -28.21 26.68
CA ALA A 248 -20.09 -28.94 27.56
C ALA A 248 -19.51 -30.21 26.93
N THR A 249 -20.13 -30.78 25.89
CA THR A 249 -19.74 -32.07 25.31
C THR A 249 -19.53 -32.02 23.80
N HIS A 250 -19.93 -30.97 23.08
CA HIS A 250 -19.82 -30.93 21.62
C HIS A 250 -18.78 -29.92 21.11
N PHE A 251 -17.95 -30.38 20.18
CA PHE A 251 -16.98 -29.57 19.43
C PHE A 251 -17.28 -29.62 17.94
N GLU A 252 -17.31 -28.46 17.29
CA GLU A 252 -17.50 -28.35 15.83
C GLU A 252 -16.16 -28.01 15.17
N ARG A 253 -15.73 -28.82 14.20
CA ARG A 253 -14.62 -28.50 13.33
C ARG A 253 -15.06 -27.46 12.32
N ARG A 254 -14.38 -26.31 12.33
CA ARG A 254 -14.71 -25.18 11.46
C ARG A 254 -13.51 -24.74 10.65
N ALA A 255 -13.72 -24.58 9.35
CA ALA A 255 -12.72 -24.07 8.42
C ALA A 255 -12.50 -22.58 8.64
N LEU A 256 -11.24 -22.15 8.64
CA LEU A 256 -10.85 -20.75 8.76
C LEU A 256 -10.65 -20.13 7.36
N THR A 257 -11.14 -18.92 7.16
CA THR A 257 -10.97 -18.17 5.91
C THR A 257 -10.47 -16.75 6.17
N GLY A 258 -9.91 -16.10 5.14
CA GLY A 258 -9.33 -14.75 5.26
C GLY A 258 -8.20 -14.72 6.28
N THR A 259 -7.27 -15.67 6.19
CA THR A 259 -6.25 -15.88 7.21
C THR A 259 -4.97 -15.11 6.93
N ALA A 260 -4.34 -14.58 7.97
CA ALA A 260 -3.03 -13.93 7.91
C ALA A 260 -2.16 -14.36 9.10
N VAL A 261 -0.88 -14.63 8.86
CA VAL A 261 0.04 -15.09 9.92
C VAL A 261 0.45 -13.90 10.79
N GLU A 262 0.32 -14.06 12.11
CA GLU A 262 0.68 -13.06 13.12
C GLU A 262 1.73 -13.66 14.09
N PRO A 263 2.51 -12.83 14.81
CA PRO A 263 3.49 -13.31 15.80
C PRO A 263 2.89 -14.20 16.90
N GLU A 264 1.64 -13.93 17.28
CA GLU A 264 0.94 -14.62 18.37
C GLU A 264 0.01 -15.76 17.86
N GLY A 265 -0.19 -15.90 16.55
CA GLY A 265 -1.21 -16.80 16.04
C GLY A 265 -1.50 -16.66 14.55
N LEU A 266 -2.75 -16.97 14.19
CA LEU A 266 -3.29 -16.74 12.87
C LEU A 266 -4.47 -15.79 13.01
N PHE A 267 -4.41 -14.63 12.37
CA PHE A 267 -5.58 -13.80 12.17
C PHE A 267 -6.58 -14.53 11.29
N VAL A 268 -7.86 -14.43 11.63
CA VAL A 268 -8.97 -15.06 10.92
C VAL A 268 -10.04 -14.01 10.66
N GLY A 269 -10.29 -13.70 9.38
CA GLY A 269 -11.36 -12.80 8.97
C GLY A 269 -12.74 -13.47 8.85
N GLY A 270 -12.79 -14.80 8.73
CA GLY A 270 -14.03 -15.55 8.57
C GLY A 270 -13.97 -16.97 9.13
N GLY A 271 -15.13 -17.45 9.61
CA GLY A 271 -15.25 -18.78 10.24
C GLY A 271 -14.99 -18.80 11.75
N LEU A 272 -14.79 -17.66 12.41
CA LEU A 272 -14.72 -17.61 13.89
C LEU A 272 -15.12 -16.22 14.37
N LYS A 273 -15.81 -16.12 15.51
CA LYS A 273 -16.27 -14.86 16.12
C LYS A 273 -15.61 -14.62 17.47
N ALA A 274 -15.44 -13.35 17.83
CA ALA A 274 -14.87 -12.98 19.12
C ALA A 274 -15.72 -13.54 20.27
N GLY A 275 -15.05 -14.07 21.30
CA GLY A 275 -15.71 -14.71 22.45
C GLY A 275 -16.07 -16.18 22.24
N GLU A 276 -16.00 -16.73 21.01
CA GLU A 276 -16.12 -18.17 20.82
C GLU A 276 -14.94 -18.91 21.49
N VAL A 277 -15.20 -20.10 22.01
CA VAL A 277 -14.24 -20.89 22.78
C VAL A 277 -13.70 -22.02 21.90
N VAL A 278 -12.38 -22.08 21.74
CA VAL A 278 -11.70 -23.05 20.89
C VAL A 278 -10.83 -24.00 21.70
N ALA A 279 -10.68 -25.25 21.24
CA ALA A 279 -9.73 -26.19 21.82
C ALA A 279 -8.29 -25.79 21.47
N VAL A 280 -7.45 -25.52 22.48
CA VAL A 280 -6.04 -25.12 22.35
C VAL A 280 -5.07 -26.24 22.71
N THR A 281 -5.54 -27.31 23.35
CA THR A 281 -4.79 -28.54 23.60
C THR A 281 -5.73 -29.71 23.33
N GLY A 282 -5.20 -30.87 22.91
CA GLY A 282 -6.03 -32.04 22.55
C GLY A 282 -6.80 -31.92 21.22
N ALA A 283 -6.61 -30.84 20.46
CA ALA A 283 -7.31 -30.60 19.20
C ALA A 283 -7.02 -31.70 18.14
N ALA A 284 -5.78 -32.20 18.08
CA ALA A 284 -5.42 -33.34 17.21
C ALA A 284 -6.10 -34.66 17.65
N ALA A 285 -6.32 -34.84 18.94
CA ALA A 285 -7.03 -36.01 19.46
C ALA A 285 -8.53 -35.95 19.18
N LEU A 286 -9.14 -34.76 19.21
CA LEU A 286 -10.51 -34.54 18.72
C LEU A 286 -10.62 -34.87 17.23
N PHE A 287 -9.61 -34.51 16.42
CA PHE A 287 -9.56 -34.86 15.00
C PHE A 287 -9.49 -36.36 14.73
N ALA A 288 -8.70 -37.09 15.52
CA ALA A 288 -8.66 -38.55 15.45
C ALA A 288 -9.99 -39.19 15.89
N ALA A 289 -10.64 -38.65 16.93
CA ALA A 289 -11.95 -39.12 17.40
C ALA A 289 -13.09 -38.86 16.40
N GLU A 290 -12.97 -37.85 15.53
CA GLU A 290 -13.89 -37.59 14.42
C GLU A 290 -13.81 -38.67 13.33
N HIS A 291 -12.64 -39.29 13.16
CA HIS A 291 -12.39 -40.32 12.15
C HIS A 291 -11.93 -41.62 12.82
N PRO A 292 -12.79 -42.31 13.60
CA PRO A 292 -12.42 -43.62 14.13
C PRO A 292 -12.10 -44.54 12.95
N SER A 293 -10.90 -45.11 12.93
CA SER A 293 -10.55 -46.15 11.97
C SER A 293 -11.56 -47.28 12.09
N LYS A 294 -12.21 -47.66 10.99
CA LYS A 294 -12.95 -48.94 10.93
C LYS A 294 -11.92 -50.06 11.14
N GLY A 295 -11.80 -50.52 12.38
CA GLY A 295 -10.88 -51.59 12.75
C GLY A 295 -11.23 -52.11 14.14
N GLU A 296 -11.62 -53.38 14.16
CA GLU A 296 -11.84 -54.27 15.30
C GLU A 296 -13.15 -54.08 16.09
N GLU A 297 -14.23 -54.64 15.52
CA GLU A 297 -15.22 -55.35 16.34
C GLU A 297 -14.60 -56.69 16.80
N PRO A 298 -14.76 -57.07 18.08
CA PRO A 298 -14.35 -58.37 18.61
C PRO A 298 -15.23 -59.54 18.14
#